data_AF-A0A9X2G6Q6-F1
#
_entry.id   AF-A0A9X2G6Q6-F1
#
_cell.length_a   1.000
_cell.length_b   1.000
_cell.length_c   1.000
_cell.angle_alpha   90.00
_cell.angle_beta   90.00
_cell.angle_gamma   90.00
#
_symmetry.space_group_name_H-M   'P 1'
#
loop_
_entity.id
_entity.type
_entity.pdbx_description
1 polymer ?
#
loop_
_entity_poly.entity_id
_entity_poly.type
_entity_poly.pdbx_seq_one_letter_code
_entity_poly.pdbx_strand_id
1 'polypeptide(L)'
;MPGKLDVGLFKSPDSMTLIWTLNGQTVAMNSLSPGMAVIERGGPDLALIDMDGRHIDVELREYKEHWFGIANTKTRRVALIFKDGTSVSADTRPDLWKIDGFRMFAGTQQRTDDLHAEGFKIVGYGKDGRELWQENHEPTR
;
A
#
# COMPACT_ATOMS: atom_id res chain seq x y z
N MET A 1 9.77 -9.24 -2.65
CA MET A 1 9.75 -8.06 -1.74
C MET A 1 10.68 -8.35 -0.56
N PRO A 2 10.93 -7.43 0.40
CA PRO A 2 11.70 -7.77 1.61
C PRO A 2 11.16 -9.02 2.34
N GLY A 3 12.04 -9.73 3.06
CA GLY A 3 11.63 -10.79 3.99
C GLY A 3 10.92 -12.01 3.40
N LYS A 4 11.11 -12.33 2.10
CA LYS A 4 10.32 -13.35 1.36
C LYS A 4 8.83 -13.02 1.25
N LEU A 5 8.46 -11.75 1.42
CA LEU A 5 7.16 -11.27 1.00
C LEU A 5 7.08 -11.35 -0.53
N ASP A 6 5.97 -11.85 -1.04
CA ASP A 6 5.65 -11.93 -2.46
C ASP A 6 4.20 -11.50 -2.71
N VAL A 7 3.90 -11.12 -3.95
CA VAL A 7 2.57 -10.67 -4.35
C VAL A 7 2.18 -11.34 -5.67
N GLY A 8 1.07 -12.09 -5.61
CA GLY A 8 0.45 -12.71 -6.77
C GLY A 8 -0.83 -11.97 -7.17
N LEU A 9 -1.18 -12.05 -8.45
CA LEU A 9 -2.48 -11.59 -8.93
C LEU A 9 -3.38 -12.79 -9.16
N PHE A 10 -4.49 -12.83 -8.43
CA PHE A 10 -5.58 -13.76 -8.68
C PHE A 10 -6.64 -13.08 -9.55
N LYS A 11 -7.02 -13.72 -10.64
CA LYS A 11 -8.08 -13.27 -11.55
C LYS A 11 -9.22 -14.27 -11.52
N SER A 12 -10.42 -13.78 -11.24
CA SER A 12 -11.68 -14.47 -11.50
C SER A 12 -12.46 -13.72 -12.60
N PRO A 13 -13.55 -14.27 -13.13
CA PRO A 13 -14.36 -13.58 -14.14
C PRO A 13 -14.81 -12.17 -13.70
N ASP A 14 -15.11 -12.00 -12.41
CA ASP A 14 -15.72 -10.77 -11.88
C ASP A 14 -14.78 -9.98 -10.95
N SER A 15 -13.58 -10.50 -10.67
CA SER A 15 -12.69 -9.86 -9.71
C SER A 15 -11.21 -10.02 -10.02
N MET A 16 -10.45 -9.00 -9.66
CA MET A 16 -8.99 -9.04 -9.59
C MET A 16 -8.56 -8.79 -8.15
N THR A 17 -7.59 -9.57 -7.66
CA THR A 17 -7.14 -9.45 -6.27
C THR A 17 -5.64 -9.67 -6.20
N LEU A 18 -4.94 -8.76 -5.54
CA LEU A 18 -3.57 -8.99 -5.12
C LEU A 18 -3.58 -9.84 -3.87
N ILE A 19 -2.84 -10.93 -3.88
CA ILE A 19 -2.65 -11.83 -2.75
C ILE A 19 -1.21 -11.67 -2.29
N TRP A 20 -1.04 -11.18 -1.06
CA TRP A 20 0.27 -11.04 -0.44
C TRP A 20 0.59 -12.30 0.36
N THR A 21 1.76 -12.86 0.12
CA THR A 21 2.23 -14.06 0.80
C THR A 21 3.56 -13.80 1.49
N LEU A 22 3.70 -14.24 2.74
CA LEU A 22 4.95 -14.21 3.48
C LEU A 22 5.34 -15.64 3.81
N ASN A 23 6.52 -16.08 3.37
CA ASN A 23 6.95 -17.48 3.51
C ASN A 23 5.93 -18.49 2.96
N GLY A 24 5.24 -18.14 1.87
CA GLY A 24 4.21 -18.98 1.22
C GLY A 24 2.85 -18.97 1.92
N GLN A 25 2.69 -18.28 3.05
CA GLN A 25 1.40 -18.11 3.72
C GLN A 25 0.75 -16.80 3.28
N THR A 26 -0.54 -16.83 2.90
CA THR A 26 -1.32 -15.61 2.64
C THR A 26 -1.45 -14.78 3.91
N VAL A 27 -1.05 -13.50 3.83
CA VAL A 27 -1.08 -12.55 4.95
C VAL A 27 -2.05 -11.39 4.74
N ALA A 28 -2.35 -11.04 3.49
CA ALA A 28 -3.30 -9.97 3.17
C ALA A 28 -3.78 -10.04 1.71
N MET A 29 -4.81 -9.25 1.40
CA MET A 29 -5.36 -9.10 0.06
C MET A 29 -5.69 -7.63 -0.23
N ASN A 30 -5.54 -7.20 -1.49
CA ASN A 30 -6.11 -5.94 -2.00
C ASN A 30 -7.02 -6.27 -3.19
N SER A 31 -8.29 -5.85 -3.15
CA SER A 31 -9.26 -6.18 -4.19
C SER A 31 -9.24 -5.14 -5.31
N LEU A 32 -8.59 -5.41 -6.42
CA LEU A 32 -8.51 -4.52 -7.59
C LEU A 32 -9.76 -4.61 -8.49
N SER A 33 -10.96 -4.76 -7.92
CA SER A 33 -12.20 -4.81 -8.71
C SER A 33 -12.87 -3.43 -8.71
N PRO A 34 -13.65 -3.09 -9.76
CA PRO A 34 -14.50 -1.90 -9.74
C PRO A 34 -15.35 -1.87 -8.47
N GLY A 35 -15.30 -0.75 -7.74
CA GLY A 35 -16.02 -0.57 -6.47
C GLY A 35 -15.39 -1.19 -5.23
N MET A 36 -14.16 -1.76 -5.30
CA MET A 36 -13.49 -2.36 -4.14
C MET A 36 -12.04 -1.89 -3.91
N ALA A 37 -11.25 -1.62 -4.96
CA ALA A 37 -9.97 -0.90 -4.84
C ALA A 37 -9.42 -0.29 -6.14
N VAL A 38 -9.87 -0.67 -7.36
CA VAL A 38 -9.61 0.04 -8.66
C VAL A 38 -10.19 -0.76 -9.83
N ILE A 39 -10.75 -0.07 -10.84
CA ILE A 39 -10.55 -0.26 -12.32
C ILE A 39 -11.47 0.71 -13.08
N GLU A 40 -12.54 1.26 -12.48
CA GLU A 40 -13.47 2.09 -13.26
C GLU A 40 -13.08 3.57 -13.48
N ARG A 41 -12.12 4.17 -12.74
CA ARG A 41 -11.65 5.55 -13.01
C ARG A 41 -10.21 5.81 -12.56
N GLY A 42 -9.28 4.90 -12.84
CA GLY A 42 -7.87 5.00 -12.43
C GLY A 42 -6.93 5.33 -13.59
N GLY A 43 -7.05 6.51 -14.19
CA GLY A 43 -6.02 7.02 -15.11
C GLY A 43 -4.67 7.23 -14.39
N PRO A 44 -3.59 7.55 -15.12
CA PRO A 44 -2.23 7.71 -14.58
C PRO A 44 -2.08 8.82 -13.53
N ASP A 45 -3.16 9.52 -13.21
CA ASP A 45 -3.21 10.70 -12.34
C ASP A 45 -4.31 10.67 -11.27
N LEU A 46 -5.06 9.57 -11.14
CA LEU A 46 -6.22 9.47 -10.26
C LEU A 46 -5.92 8.65 -9.00
N ALA A 47 -6.54 9.05 -7.89
CA ALA A 47 -6.50 8.32 -6.63
C ALA A 47 -7.16 6.93 -6.77
N LEU A 48 -6.76 6.00 -5.91
CA LEU A 48 -7.44 4.72 -5.75
C LEU A 48 -8.87 4.97 -5.25
N ILE A 49 -9.77 3.99 -5.40
CA ILE A 49 -11.15 4.11 -4.93
C ILE A 49 -11.42 2.99 -3.94
N ASP A 50 -11.75 3.31 -2.69
CA ASP A 50 -12.08 2.33 -1.66
C ASP A 50 -13.47 1.68 -1.87
N MET A 51 -13.84 0.76 -0.97
CA MET A 51 -15.13 0.06 -1.01
C MET A 51 -16.34 0.98 -0.82
N ASP A 52 -16.15 2.16 -0.19
CA ASP A 52 -17.19 3.18 -0.02
C ASP A 52 -17.25 4.15 -1.23
N GLY A 53 -16.44 3.93 -2.26
CA GLY A 53 -16.34 4.78 -3.43
C GLY A 53 -15.51 6.05 -3.20
N ARG A 54 -14.75 6.14 -2.10
CA ARG A 54 -13.94 7.32 -1.77
C ARG A 54 -12.58 7.23 -2.41
N HIS A 55 -12.07 8.39 -2.80
CA HIS A 55 -10.71 8.53 -3.28
C HIS A 55 -9.72 8.36 -2.13
N ILE A 56 -8.79 7.41 -2.25
CA ILE A 56 -7.69 7.18 -1.32
C ILE A 56 -6.35 7.20 -2.07
N ASP A 57 -5.29 7.63 -1.41
CA ASP A 57 -3.95 7.70 -2.02
C ASP A 57 -3.14 6.41 -1.81
N VAL A 58 -3.47 5.66 -0.77
CA VAL A 58 -2.80 4.45 -0.36
C VAL A 58 -3.79 3.47 0.26
N GLU A 59 -3.56 2.18 0.02
CA GLU A 59 -4.18 1.11 0.80
C GLU A 59 -3.05 0.33 1.49
N LEU A 60 -2.88 0.61 2.78
CA LEU A 60 -1.84 0.01 3.63
C LEU A 60 -2.31 -1.33 4.20
N ARG A 61 -1.41 -2.30 4.16
CA ARG A 61 -1.52 -3.59 4.83
C ARG A 61 -0.30 -3.81 5.71
N GLU A 62 -0.48 -4.59 6.77
CA GLU A 62 0.59 -4.96 7.67
C GLU A 62 0.49 -6.42 8.07
N TYR A 63 1.64 -7.00 8.41
CA TYR A 63 1.74 -8.29 9.06
C TYR A 63 3.07 -8.38 9.79
N LYS A 64 3.03 -8.33 11.14
CA LYS A 64 4.22 -8.29 12.00
C LYS A 64 5.13 -7.11 11.60
N GLU A 65 6.42 -7.34 11.37
CA GLU A 65 7.38 -6.32 10.97
C GLU A 65 7.19 -5.79 9.54
N HIS A 66 6.30 -6.40 8.74
CA HIS A 66 6.13 -6.06 7.32
C HIS A 66 4.97 -5.09 7.11
N TRP A 67 5.23 -4.05 6.31
CA TRP A 67 4.22 -3.11 5.85
C TRP A 67 4.29 -3.01 4.33
N PHE A 68 3.14 -3.08 3.67
CA PHE A 68 3.07 -3.21 2.22
C PHE A 68 1.70 -2.78 1.72
N GLY A 69 1.53 -2.68 0.40
CA GLY A 69 0.24 -2.33 -0.17
C GLY A 69 0.36 -1.69 -1.53
N ILE A 70 -0.68 -0.93 -1.87
CA ILE A 70 -0.78 -0.21 -3.13
C ILE A 70 -0.92 1.28 -2.88
N ALA A 71 -0.35 2.08 -3.79
CA ALA A 71 -0.48 3.52 -3.82
C ALA A 71 -0.84 3.98 -5.23
N ASN A 72 -1.28 5.22 -5.36
CA ASN A 72 -1.53 5.84 -6.66
C ASN A 72 -0.27 5.78 -7.59
N THR A 73 -0.48 5.96 -8.89
CA THR A 73 0.55 5.84 -9.93
C THR A 73 1.66 6.89 -9.87
N LYS A 74 1.45 8.01 -9.17
CA LYS A 74 2.44 9.09 -9.01
C LYS A 74 3.41 8.84 -7.87
N THR A 75 3.01 8.08 -6.85
CA THR A 75 3.85 7.78 -5.69
C THR A 75 5.05 6.92 -6.11
N ARG A 76 6.26 7.41 -5.86
CA ARG A 76 7.54 6.74 -6.13
C ARG A 76 8.19 6.18 -4.87
N ARG A 77 7.87 6.75 -3.71
CA ARG A 77 8.33 6.28 -2.41
C ARG A 77 7.23 6.49 -1.38
N VAL A 78 7.08 5.54 -0.46
CA VAL A 78 6.22 5.66 0.73
C VAL A 78 7.10 5.68 1.95
N ALA A 79 6.77 6.48 2.95
CA ALA A 79 7.43 6.46 4.25
C ALA A 79 6.42 6.32 5.39
N LEU A 80 6.81 5.61 6.43
CA LEU A 80 6.17 5.63 7.73
C LEU A 80 7.02 6.52 8.65
N ILE A 81 6.38 7.48 9.29
CA ILE A 81 6.99 8.41 10.25
C ILE A 81 6.34 8.14 11.60
N PHE A 82 7.17 7.74 12.57
CA PHE A 82 6.74 7.41 13.91
C PHE A 82 6.75 8.64 14.81
N LYS A 83 6.05 8.55 15.94
CA LYS A 83 5.88 9.65 16.90
C LYS A 83 7.21 10.18 17.48
N ASP A 84 8.21 9.33 17.59
CA ASP A 84 9.55 9.71 18.05
C ASP A 84 10.43 10.34 16.96
N GLY A 85 9.89 10.55 15.75
CA GLY A 85 10.57 11.15 14.61
C GLY A 85 11.39 10.17 13.77
N THR A 86 11.48 8.89 14.17
CA THR A 86 12.10 7.87 13.32
C THR A 86 11.23 7.59 12.10
N SER A 87 11.85 7.13 11.01
CA SER A 87 11.13 6.76 9.81
C SER A 87 11.73 5.57 9.09
N VAL A 88 10.87 4.84 8.39
CA VAL A 88 11.25 3.82 7.40
C VAL A 88 10.61 4.17 6.07
N SER A 89 11.22 3.77 4.96
CA SER A 89 10.65 4.03 3.64
C SER A 89 10.86 2.87 2.68
N ALA A 90 10.00 2.81 1.67
CA ALA A 90 10.04 1.82 0.61
C ALA A 90 9.78 2.49 -0.74
N ASP A 91 10.61 2.16 -1.73
CA ASP A 91 10.35 2.55 -3.12
C ASP A 91 9.17 1.76 -3.67
N THR A 92 8.35 2.44 -4.48
CA THR A 92 7.23 1.81 -5.14
C THR A 92 7.65 1.18 -6.46
N ARG A 93 7.04 0.06 -6.80
CA ARG A 93 7.23 -0.69 -8.05
C ARG A 93 5.99 -0.56 -8.92
N PRO A 94 6.14 -0.47 -10.26
CA PRO A 94 5.01 -0.55 -11.16
C PRO A 94 4.32 -1.92 -11.02
N ASP A 95 3.07 -1.98 -11.46
CA ASP A 95 2.31 -3.22 -11.54
C ASP A 95 2.97 -4.19 -12.55
N LEU A 96 3.20 -5.43 -12.13
CA LEU A 96 3.88 -6.42 -12.97
C LEU A 96 2.97 -6.98 -14.07
N TRP A 97 1.66 -6.74 -13.96
CA TRP A 97 0.62 -7.34 -14.79
C TRP A 97 0.01 -6.40 -15.83
N LYS A 98 0.46 -5.14 -15.91
CA LYS A 98 -0.04 -4.13 -16.86
C LYS A 98 -1.56 -3.95 -16.79
N ILE A 99 -2.10 -3.96 -15.57
CA ILE A 99 -3.47 -3.55 -15.26
C ILE A 99 -3.57 -2.03 -15.31
N ASP A 100 -2.46 -1.33 -15.03
CA ASP A 100 -2.38 0.12 -14.81
C ASP A 100 -3.22 0.59 -13.59
N GLY A 101 -2.96 1.81 -13.12
CA GLY A 101 -3.76 2.45 -12.07
C GLY A 101 -3.26 2.32 -10.63
N PHE A 102 -2.17 1.60 -10.36
CA PHE A 102 -1.54 1.56 -9.03
C PHE A 102 -0.03 1.27 -9.08
N ARG A 103 0.64 1.43 -7.94
CA ARG A 103 2.01 0.98 -7.69
C ARG A 103 2.09 0.25 -6.38
N MET A 104 2.93 -0.77 -6.30
CA MET A 104 3.09 -1.60 -5.11
C MET A 104 4.27 -1.13 -4.27
N PHE A 105 4.18 -1.22 -2.95
CA PHE A 105 5.31 -1.00 -2.06
C PHE A 105 5.36 -2.10 -1.00
N ALA A 106 6.56 -2.29 -0.43
CA ALA A 106 6.77 -3.16 0.71
C ALA A 106 8.05 -2.76 1.43
N GLY A 107 7.98 -2.66 2.75
CA GLY A 107 9.10 -2.40 3.65
C GLY A 107 8.99 -3.24 4.93
N THR A 108 9.99 -3.07 5.80
CA THR A 108 10.01 -3.67 7.13
C THR A 108 10.30 -2.61 8.18
N GLN A 109 9.80 -2.79 9.39
CA GLN A 109 10.10 -1.97 10.57
C GLN A 109 10.34 -2.88 11.77
N GLN A 110 11.37 -2.61 12.58
CA GLN A 110 11.74 -3.46 13.73
C GLN A 110 11.27 -2.88 15.07
N ARG A 111 10.27 -2.00 15.06
CA ARG A 111 9.85 -1.23 16.23
C ARG A 111 8.82 -1.98 17.07
N THR A 112 7.82 -2.55 16.41
CA THR A 112 6.64 -3.14 17.08
C THR A 112 6.02 -4.20 16.18
N ASP A 113 5.36 -5.20 16.75
CA ASP A 113 4.56 -6.17 15.98
C ASP A 113 3.18 -5.59 15.58
N ASP A 114 2.77 -4.48 16.20
CA ASP A 114 1.53 -3.74 15.93
C ASP A 114 1.88 -2.28 15.59
N LEU A 115 1.76 -1.88 14.33
CA LEU A 115 2.10 -0.55 13.84
C LEU A 115 1.18 0.54 14.42
N HIS A 116 -0.06 0.17 14.77
CA HIS A 116 -1.08 1.10 15.23
C HIS A 116 -1.02 1.37 16.73
N ALA A 117 -0.26 0.60 17.51
CA ALA A 117 -0.15 0.77 18.95
C ALA A 117 0.31 2.18 19.38
N GLU A 118 1.22 2.81 18.63
CA GLU A 118 1.76 4.15 18.93
C GLU A 118 1.23 5.25 18.00
N GLY A 119 0.45 4.88 16.99
CA GLY A 119 0.12 5.74 15.86
C GLY A 119 1.32 6.06 14.97
N PHE A 120 1.05 6.48 13.75
CA PHE A 120 2.06 6.83 12.76
C PHE A 120 1.49 7.75 11.69
N LYS A 121 2.38 8.38 10.92
CA LYS A 121 2.03 9.07 9.69
C LYS A 121 2.56 8.28 8.51
N ILE A 122 1.75 8.05 7.49
CA ILE A 122 2.19 7.52 6.20
C ILE A 122 2.23 8.64 5.17
N VAL A 123 3.31 8.72 4.41
CA VAL A 123 3.57 9.81 3.45
C VAL A 123 3.98 9.25 2.09
N GLY A 124 3.37 9.74 1.03
CA GLY A 124 3.71 9.43 -0.34
C GLY A 124 4.53 10.54 -1.00
N TYR A 125 5.64 10.16 -1.65
CA TYR A 125 6.51 11.08 -2.38
C TYR A 125 6.50 10.82 -3.87
N GLY A 126 6.55 11.89 -4.66
CA GLY A 126 6.69 11.86 -6.12
C GLY A 126 8.13 11.59 -6.58
N LYS A 127 8.33 11.61 -7.90
CA LYS A 127 9.66 11.36 -8.53
C LYS A 127 10.71 12.41 -8.16
N ASP A 128 10.29 13.63 -7.90
CA ASP A 128 11.13 14.75 -7.48
C ASP A 128 11.37 14.79 -5.96
N GLY A 129 10.86 13.80 -5.22
CA GLY A 129 10.95 13.74 -3.76
C GLY A 129 9.98 14.66 -3.04
N ARG A 130 9.08 15.36 -3.74
CA ARG A 130 8.03 16.16 -3.11
C ARG A 130 6.95 15.27 -2.51
N GLU A 131 6.42 15.70 -1.37
CA GLU A 131 5.22 15.10 -0.78
C GLU A 131 4.03 15.30 -1.74
N LEU A 132 3.30 14.22 -1.98
CA LEU A 132 2.06 14.21 -2.75
C LEU A 132 0.85 14.13 -1.82
N TRP A 133 0.96 13.34 -0.76
CA TRP A 133 -0.09 13.06 0.20
C TRP A 133 0.50 12.59 1.53
N GLN A 134 -0.30 12.71 2.58
CA GLN A 134 -0.03 12.14 3.90
C GLN A 134 -1.34 11.69 4.55
N GLU A 135 -1.30 10.59 5.31
CA GLU A 135 -2.41 10.14 6.16
C GLU A 135 -1.88 9.95 7.59
N ASN A 136 -2.65 10.43 8.57
CA ASN A 136 -2.34 10.25 9.99
C ASN A 136 -3.16 9.07 10.52
N HIS A 137 -2.48 8.10 11.13
CA HIS A 137 -3.09 6.99 11.86
C HIS A 137 -2.90 7.22 13.35
N GLU A 138 -4.00 7.53 14.03
CA GLU A 138 -4.01 7.68 15.48
C GLU A 138 -3.80 6.32 16.16
N PRO A 139 -3.27 6.31 17.41
CA PRO A 139 -3.09 5.07 18.15
C PRO A 139 -4.42 4.36 18.40
N THR A 140 -4.49 3.06 18.11
CA THR A 140 -5.62 2.22 18.55
C THR A 140 -5.34 1.71 19.95
N ARG A 141 -6.22 2.04 20.90
CA ARG A 141 -6.18 1.57 22.30
C ARG A 141 -6.86 0.22 22.47
#